data_AF-A0A976Q2M6-F1
#
_entry.id   AF-A0A976Q2M6-F1
#
_cell.length_a   1.000
_cell.length_b   1.000
_cell.length_c   1.000
_cell.angle_alpha   90.00
_cell.angle_beta   90.00
_cell.angle_gamma   90.00
#
_symmetry.space_group_name_H-M   'P 1'
#
loop_
_entity.id
_entity.type
_entity.pdbx_description
1 polymer ?
#
loop_
_entity_poly.entity_id
_entity_poly.type
_entity_poly.pdbx_seq_one_letter_code
_entity_poly.pdbx_strand_id
1 'polypeptide(L)'
;MVRKRTRAHARILTGLAGTIGGSGCTADVGQVELNWVFVDRNTQAYVPSDLRKDSCRLPARDADGPTTADLIVQLTLSDPDCASAAETTAEAEACQVIAPAHFRCVHGRHTLTDVPAADEPYLVTAEVVVVPARGTWFIASSQCIGVPGPRRRRVSGGALTDLSVYQFVVHNVDLSESPRLDLELCRDPDV
;
A
#
# COMPACT_ATOMS: atom_id res chain seq x y z
N MET A 1 -22.67 25.58 -18.22
CA MET A 1 -22.75 25.16 -19.64
C MET A 1 -21.36 24.70 -20.09
N VAL A 2 -21.08 23.39 -20.06
CA VAL A 2 -19.76 22.82 -20.36
C VAL A 2 -19.76 22.32 -21.82
N ARG A 3 -18.91 22.89 -22.67
CA ARG A 3 -18.79 22.51 -24.09
C ARG A 3 -17.95 21.23 -24.21
N LYS A 4 -18.59 20.10 -24.55
CA LYS A 4 -17.91 18.89 -25.03
C LYS A 4 -17.22 19.18 -26.37
N ARG A 5 -15.89 19.02 -26.43
CA ARG A 5 -15.12 19.03 -27.68
C ARG A 5 -14.89 17.59 -28.14
N THR A 6 -15.61 17.18 -29.17
CA THR A 6 -15.40 15.93 -29.90
C THR A 6 -14.24 16.12 -30.88
N ARG A 7 -13.14 15.39 -30.70
CA ARG A 7 -12.07 15.29 -31.70
C ARG A 7 -12.28 14.01 -32.53
N ALA A 8 -12.44 14.17 -33.83
CA ALA A 8 -12.46 13.09 -34.80
C ALA A 8 -11.02 12.68 -35.12
N HIS A 9 -10.67 11.40 -34.91
CA HIS A 9 -9.39 10.85 -35.31
C HIS A 9 -9.52 10.12 -36.65
N ALA A 10 -8.74 10.59 -37.63
CA ALA A 10 -8.58 9.99 -38.94
C ALA A 10 -7.91 8.62 -38.83
N ARG A 11 -8.47 7.62 -39.54
CA ARG A 11 -7.88 6.29 -39.70
C ARG A 11 -6.82 6.33 -40.79
N ILE A 12 -5.56 6.07 -40.45
CA ILE A 12 -4.46 5.86 -41.39
C ILE A 12 -4.08 4.37 -41.36
N LEU A 13 -3.81 3.84 -42.56
CA LEU A 13 -3.58 2.44 -42.93
C LEU A 13 -2.50 1.74 -42.11
N THR A 14 -2.71 0.45 -41.85
CA THR A 14 -1.69 -0.47 -41.32
C THR A 14 -1.29 -1.47 -42.41
N GLY A 15 -0.03 -1.37 -42.85
CA GLY A 15 0.65 -2.42 -43.63
C GLY A 15 1.16 -3.52 -42.70
N LEU A 16 1.04 -4.78 -43.13
CA LEU A 16 1.61 -5.95 -42.49
C LEU A 16 3.15 -5.88 -42.57
N ALA A 17 3.82 -5.81 -41.41
CA ALA A 17 5.23 -6.14 -41.26
C ALA A 17 5.37 -7.16 -40.12
N GLY A 18 5.90 -8.33 -40.44
CA GLY A 18 6.06 -9.45 -39.53
C GLY A 18 7.07 -9.16 -38.42
N THR A 19 6.72 -9.56 -37.20
CA THR A 19 7.59 -9.53 -36.03
C THR A 19 8.09 -10.94 -35.72
N ILE A 20 9.42 -11.08 -35.73
CA ILE A 20 10.16 -12.22 -35.21
C ILE A 20 9.91 -12.25 -33.69
N GLY A 21 9.29 -13.33 -33.21
CA GLY A 21 8.97 -13.54 -31.81
C GLY A 21 10.21 -13.73 -30.96
N GLY A 22 10.76 -12.62 -30.45
CA GLY A 22 11.52 -12.66 -29.22
C GLY A 22 10.53 -12.84 -28.07
N SER A 23 10.66 -13.91 -27.30
CA SER A 23 10.09 -13.99 -25.95
C SER A 23 10.78 -12.95 -25.07
N GLY A 24 10.43 -11.68 -25.28
CA GLY A 24 10.80 -10.60 -24.40
C GLY A 24 10.17 -10.86 -23.04
N CYS A 25 10.95 -10.68 -21.97
CA CYS A 25 10.49 -10.74 -20.59
C CYS A 25 9.47 -9.63 -20.34
N THR A 26 8.23 -9.78 -20.81
CA THR A 26 7.09 -8.96 -20.43
C THR A 26 6.39 -9.69 -19.29
N ALA A 27 6.96 -9.60 -18.09
CA ALA A 27 6.15 -9.87 -16.92
C ALA A 27 5.22 -8.67 -16.76
N ASP A 28 3.91 -8.87 -16.87
CA ASP A 28 2.88 -7.84 -16.70
C ASP A 28 2.71 -7.41 -15.22
N VAL A 29 3.70 -7.74 -14.38
CA VAL A 29 3.69 -7.56 -12.94
C VAL A 29 4.98 -6.87 -12.48
N GLY A 30 4.84 -5.98 -11.50
CA GLY A 30 5.93 -5.31 -10.82
C GLY A 30 6.40 -6.03 -9.56
N GLN A 31 7.51 -5.55 -9.02
CA GLN A 31 8.12 -6.07 -7.79
C GLN A 31 8.27 -4.97 -6.74
N VAL A 32 7.87 -5.28 -5.50
CA VAL A 32 8.00 -4.37 -4.34
C VAL A 32 8.67 -5.12 -3.21
N GLU A 33 9.57 -4.45 -2.48
CA GLU A 33 10.10 -4.95 -1.23
C GLU A 33 9.42 -4.24 -0.06
N LEU A 34 8.85 -5.01 0.86
CA LEU A 34 8.29 -4.52 2.11
C LEU A 34 9.28 -4.79 3.23
N ASN A 35 9.55 -3.79 4.05
CA ASN A 35 10.42 -3.89 5.21
C ASN A 35 9.71 -3.30 6.44
N TRP A 36 9.53 -4.11 7.49
CA TRP A 36 8.87 -3.74 8.73
C TRP A 36 9.87 -3.58 9.84
N VAL A 37 9.80 -2.45 10.53
CA VAL A 37 10.58 -2.14 11.72
C VAL A 37 9.61 -1.85 12.85
N PHE A 38 9.80 -2.50 13.99
CA PHE A 38 8.98 -2.27 15.17
C PHE A 38 9.80 -1.47 16.17
N VAL A 39 9.23 -0.40 16.71
CA VAL A 39 9.88 0.44 17.71
C VAL A 39 8.99 0.58 18.94
N ASP A 40 9.61 0.63 20.10
CA ASP A 40 8.93 0.88 21.36
C ASP A 40 8.59 2.37 21.53
N ARG A 41 8.00 2.73 22.67
CA ARG A 41 7.68 4.13 23.02
C ARG A 41 8.91 5.03 23.17
N ASN A 42 10.10 4.45 23.35
CA ASN A 42 11.37 5.16 23.43
C ASN A 42 12.09 5.19 22.08
N THR A 43 11.42 4.81 20.99
CA THR A 43 11.98 4.70 19.62
C THR A 43 13.10 3.66 19.48
N GLN A 44 13.23 2.75 20.44
CA GLN A 44 14.18 1.65 20.35
C GLN A 44 13.58 0.54 19.49
N ALA A 45 14.36 0.10 18.49
CA ALA A 45 13.98 -1.04 17.68
C ALA A 45 13.83 -2.28 18.56
N TYR A 46 12.70 -2.96 18.43
CA TYR A 46 12.46 -4.23 19.09
C TYR A 46 12.01 -5.26 18.07
N VAL A 47 12.33 -6.53 18.33
CA VAL A 47 11.98 -7.65 17.47
C VAL A 47 10.97 -8.49 18.24
N PRO A 48 9.66 -8.43 17.92
CA PRO A 48 8.68 -9.28 18.58
C PRO A 48 9.11 -10.76 18.51
N SER A 49 9.03 -11.46 19.65
CA SER A 49 9.59 -12.81 19.82
C SER A 49 8.84 -13.88 18.99
N ASP A 50 7.63 -13.57 18.55
CA ASP A 50 6.72 -14.34 17.70
C ASP A 50 6.83 -14.01 16.20
N LEU A 51 7.69 -13.06 15.80
CA LEU A 51 7.95 -12.69 14.40
C LEU A 51 8.34 -13.85 13.47
N ARG A 52 8.71 -15.01 14.02
CA ARG A 52 9.16 -16.18 13.27
C ARG A 52 8.03 -17.00 12.65
N LYS A 53 6.75 -16.77 13.02
CA LYS A 53 5.61 -17.57 12.54
C LYS A 53 4.56 -16.75 11.77
N ASP A 54 4.21 -15.56 12.26
CA ASP A 54 3.31 -14.61 11.59
C ASP A 54 3.64 -13.22 12.13
N SER A 55 4.52 -12.50 11.44
CA SER A 55 5.14 -11.29 11.98
C SER A 55 4.20 -10.12 12.25
N CYS A 56 2.98 -10.20 11.77
CA CYS A 56 2.08 -9.06 11.75
C CYS A 56 0.67 -9.38 12.24
N ARG A 57 0.46 -10.56 12.81
CA ARG A 57 -0.58 -10.76 13.81
C ARG A 57 -0.03 -10.33 15.16
N LEU A 58 -0.28 -9.08 15.50
CA LEU A 58 0.24 -8.48 16.72
C LEU A 58 -0.75 -8.64 17.87
N PRO A 59 -0.27 -8.92 19.10
CA PRO A 59 -1.05 -8.62 20.29
C PRO A 59 -1.41 -7.13 20.29
N ALA A 60 -2.65 -6.83 20.64
CA ALA A 60 -3.18 -5.48 20.59
C ALA A 60 -4.11 -5.22 21.79
N ARG A 61 -4.56 -3.97 21.91
CA ARG A 61 -5.58 -3.54 22.86
C ARG A 61 -6.53 -2.57 22.17
N ASP A 62 -7.82 -2.78 22.35
CA ASP A 62 -8.90 -1.85 21.99
C ASP A 62 -9.62 -1.38 23.28
N ALA A 63 -10.71 -0.61 23.12
CA ALA A 63 -11.54 -0.16 24.24
C ALA A 63 -12.12 -1.30 25.11
N ASP A 64 -12.29 -2.51 24.54
CA ASP A 64 -12.81 -3.69 25.22
C ASP A 64 -11.69 -4.58 25.82
N GLY A 65 -10.43 -4.14 25.72
CA GLY A 65 -9.27 -4.79 26.33
C GLY A 65 -8.37 -5.56 25.35
N PRO A 66 -7.68 -6.62 25.82
CA PRO A 66 -6.76 -7.42 25.00
C PRO A 66 -7.41 -8.01 23.75
N THR A 67 -6.71 -7.88 22.61
CA THR A 67 -7.13 -8.42 21.32
C THR A 67 -5.91 -8.76 20.46
N THR A 68 -6.13 -9.07 19.17
CA THR A 68 -5.09 -9.16 18.14
C THR A 68 -5.44 -8.28 16.96
N ALA A 69 -4.44 -7.84 16.20
CA ALA A 69 -4.65 -7.14 14.94
C ALA A 69 -3.67 -7.65 13.88
N ASP A 70 -4.16 -7.78 12.64
CA ASP A 70 -3.34 -8.09 11.48
C ASP A 70 -2.92 -6.78 10.77
N LEU A 71 -1.65 -6.65 10.40
CA LEU A 71 -1.16 -5.55 9.56
C LEU A 71 -1.11 -5.97 8.09
N ILE A 72 -1.72 -5.14 7.22
CA ILE A 72 -1.80 -5.36 5.77
C ILE A 72 -1.27 -4.11 5.06
N VAL A 73 -0.41 -4.28 4.05
CA VAL A 73 -0.08 -3.19 3.14
C VAL A 73 -1.14 -3.14 2.05
N GLN A 74 -1.78 -1.99 1.89
CA GLN A 74 -2.62 -1.68 0.74
C GLN A 74 -1.81 -0.85 -0.24
N LEU A 75 -1.68 -1.34 -1.47
CA LEU A 75 -1.15 -0.59 -2.60
C LEU A 75 -2.30 -0.16 -3.50
N THR A 76 -2.42 1.14 -3.72
CA THR A 76 -3.42 1.74 -4.61
C THR A 76 -2.71 2.43 -5.76
N LEU A 77 -3.14 2.14 -7.00
CA LEU A 77 -2.66 2.78 -8.21
C LEU A 77 -3.78 3.66 -8.77
N SER A 78 -3.54 4.96 -8.83
CA SER A 78 -4.54 5.94 -9.28
C SER A 78 -4.03 6.79 -10.43
N ASP A 79 -4.95 7.29 -11.25
CA ASP A 79 -4.63 8.32 -12.24
C ASP A 79 -4.11 9.56 -11.48
N PRO A 80 -2.92 10.08 -11.83
CA PRO A 80 -2.27 11.13 -11.05
C PRO A 80 -3.02 12.46 -11.11
N ASP A 81 -3.66 12.76 -12.23
CA ASP A 81 -4.37 14.02 -12.43
C ASP A 81 -5.74 13.95 -11.74
N CYS A 82 -6.43 12.82 -11.84
CA CYS A 82 -7.69 12.54 -11.15
C CYS A 82 -7.51 12.53 -9.62
N ALA A 83 -6.56 11.75 -9.11
CA ALA A 83 -6.36 11.57 -7.68
C ALA A 83 -6.00 12.88 -6.96
N SER A 84 -5.35 13.81 -7.66
CA SER A 84 -5.03 15.14 -7.14
C SER A 84 -6.25 16.05 -6.98
N ALA A 85 -7.34 15.74 -7.68
CA ALA A 85 -8.58 16.52 -7.70
C ALA A 85 -9.72 15.89 -6.88
N ALA A 86 -9.52 14.68 -6.33
CA ALA A 86 -10.52 14.01 -5.52
C ALA A 86 -10.67 14.68 -4.14
N GLU A 87 -11.91 15.03 -3.77
CA GLU A 87 -12.23 15.62 -2.46
C GLU A 87 -12.93 14.63 -1.54
N THR A 88 -13.50 13.56 -2.10
CA THR A 88 -14.22 12.51 -1.37
C THR A 88 -13.59 11.13 -1.57
N THR A 89 -13.86 10.20 -0.65
CA THR A 89 -13.42 8.80 -0.78
C THR A 89 -13.95 8.15 -2.07
N ALA A 90 -15.22 8.39 -2.42
CA ALA A 90 -15.83 7.82 -3.61
C ALA A 90 -15.16 8.34 -4.91
N GLU A 91 -14.75 9.61 -4.94
CA GLU A 91 -13.99 10.16 -6.07
C GLU A 91 -12.57 9.58 -6.13
N ALA A 92 -11.91 9.44 -4.99
CA ALA A 92 -10.59 8.82 -4.92
C ALA A 92 -10.62 7.35 -5.40
N GLU A 93 -11.68 6.61 -5.06
CA GLU A 93 -11.94 5.26 -5.57
C GLU A 93 -12.18 5.25 -7.07
N ALA A 94 -12.96 6.21 -7.60
CA ALA A 94 -13.19 6.34 -9.03
C ALA A 94 -11.91 6.67 -9.83
N CYS A 95 -10.90 7.25 -9.19
CA CYS A 95 -9.59 7.53 -9.80
C CYS A 95 -8.65 6.31 -9.85
N GLN A 96 -9.03 5.17 -9.30
CA GLN A 96 -8.19 3.97 -9.30
C GLN A 96 -8.07 3.41 -10.72
N VAL A 97 -6.84 3.19 -11.18
CA VAL A 97 -6.55 2.58 -12.49
C VAL A 97 -6.79 1.07 -12.43
N ILE A 98 -6.56 0.49 -11.25
CA ILE A 98 -6.76 -0.93 -10.93
C ILE A 98 -7.27 -1.06 -9.50
N ALA A 99 -7.87 -2.20 -9.18
CA ALA A 99 -8.28 -2.50 -7.81
C ALA A 99 -7.08 -2.47 -6.83
N PRO A 100 -7.28 -2.01 -5.58
CA PRO A 100 -6.22 -2.00 -4.59
C PRO A 100 -5.70 -3.42 -4.32
N ALA A 101 -4.38 -3.56 -4.21
CA ALA A 101 -3.75 -4.82 -3.89
C ALA A 101 -3.42 -4.87 -2.39
N HIS A 102 -3.79 -5.96 -1.74
CA HIS A 102 -3.56 -6.18 -0.31
C HIS A 102 -2.51 -7.24 -0.07
N PHE A 103 -1.47 -6.85 0.65
CA PHE A 103 -0.35 -7.72 0.97
C PHE A 103 -0.25 -7.89 2.47
N ARG A 104 -0.52 -9.12 2.92
CA ARG A 104 -0.33 -9.48 4.32
C ARG A 104 1.15 -9.35 4.64
N CYS A 105 1.45 -8.72 5.76
CA CYS A 105 2.78 -8.84 6.32
C CYS A 105 2.94 -10.26 6.87
N VAL A 106 3.84 -11.03 6.27
CA VAL A 106 4.14 -12.41 6.67
C VAL A 106 5.52 -12.53 7.33
N HIS A 107 6.41 -11.60 7.00
CA HIS A 107 7.77 -11.53 7.52
C HIS A 107 8.18 -10.07 7.72
N GLY A 108 9.17 -9.83 8.59
CA GLY A 108 9.78 -8.51 8.76
C GLY A 108 10.35 -7.93 7.45
N ARG A 109 10.73 -8.79 6.49
CA ARG A 109 11.11 -8.39 5.13
C ARG A 109 10.49 -9.35 4.12
N HIS A 110 9.84 -8.83 3.09
CA HIS A 110 9.18 -9.64 2.08
C HIS A 110 9.22 -8.99 0.71
N THR A 111 9.42 -9.79 -0.34
CA THR A 111 9.40 -9.33 -1.72
C THR A 111 8.13 -9.81 -2.39
N LEU A 112 7.34 -8.86 -2.87
CA LEU A 112 6.12 -9.09 -3.64
C LEU A 112 6.48 -9.10 -5.12
N THR A 113 6.12 -10.17 -5.84
CA THR A 113 6.45 -10.34 -7.27
C THR A 113 5.28 -10.16 -8.21
N ASP A 114 4.06 -10.02 -7.67
CA ASP A 114 2.81 -9.91 -8.44
C ASP A 114 2.13 -8.56 -8.19
N VAL A 115 2.93 -7.48 -8.12
CA VAL A 115 2.39 -6.14 -7.87
C VAL A 115 1.78 -5.64 -9.16
N PRO A 116 0.49 -5.28 -9.18
CA PRO A 116 -0.14 -4.88 -10.42
C PRO A 116 0.42 -3.54 -10.92
N ALA A 117 0.39 -3.37 -12.25
CA ALA A 117 0.99 -2.26 -12.98
C ALA A 117 0.02 -1.73 -14.05
N ALA A 118 0.32 -0.56 -14.62
CA ALA A 118 -0.43 0.04 -15.71
C ALA A 118 0.52 0.64 -16.76
N ASP A 119 0.10 0.66 -18.02
CA ASP A 119 0.92 1.13 -19.15
C ASP A 119 1.06 2.66 -19.19
N GLU A 120 0.12 3.36 -18.58
CA GLU A 120 0.09 4.82 -18.43
C GLU A 120 0.74 5.24 -17.11
N PRO A 121 1.27 6.46 -16.97
CA PRO A 121 1.79 6.93 -15.68
C PRO A 121 0.72 6.94 -14.58
N TYR A 122 1.05 6.41 -13.41
CA TYR A 122 0.14 6.30 -12.27
C TYR A 122 0.75 6.85 -10.98
N LEU A 123 -0.10 7.23 -10.03
CA LEU A 123 0.27 7.53 -8.65
C LEU A 123 0.14 6.25 -7.82
N VAL A 124 1.25 5.77 -7.28
CA VAL A 124 1.24 4.68 -6.29
C VAL A 124 1.11 5.26 -4.90
N THR A 125 0.14 4.75 -4.15
CA THR A 125 -0.02 5.02 -2.72
C THR A 125 0.16 3.73 -1.94
N ALA A 126 1.04 3.75 -0.93
CA ALA A 126 1.24 2.64 0.00
C ALA A 126 0.76 3.04 1.40
N GLU A 127 -0.22 2.30 1.91
CA GLU A 127 -0.86 2.52 3.21
C GLU A 127 -0.85 1.23 4.02
N VAL A 128 -0.84 1.35 5.35
CA VAL A 128 -1.02 0.19 6.23
C VAL A 128 -2.44 0.18 6.72
N VAL A 129 -3.13 -0.92 6.44
CA VAL A 129 -4.45 -1.24 6.96
C VAL A 129 -4.28 -2.12 8.20
N VAL A 130 -4.92 -1.72 9.28
CA VAL A 130 -5.03 -2.50 10.51
C VAL A 130 -6.35 -3.25 10.46
N VAL A 131 -6.30 -4.56 10.65
CA VAL A 131 -7.49 -5.42 10.73
C VAL A 131 -7.57 -5.99 12.15
N PRO A 132 -8.32 -5.36 13.05
CA PRO A 132 -8.55 -5.90 14.39
C PRO A 132 -9.30 -7.22 14.33
N ALA A 133 -9.08 -8.10 15.31
CA ALA A 133 -9.90 -9.31 15.47
C ALA A 133 -11.37 -8.99 15.79
N ARG A 134 -11.64 -7.76 16.30
CA ARG A 134 -12.97 -7.25 16.63
C ARG A 134 -13.14 -5.84 16.06
N GLY A 135 -14.23 -5.62 15.33
CA GLY A 135 -14.55 -4.32 14.74
C GLY A 135 -14.18 -4.21 13.27
N THR A 136 -14.14 -2.97 12.77
CA THR A 136 -13.83 -2.67 11.38
C THR A 136 -12.35 -2.40 11.17
N TRP A 137 -11.86 -2.75 9.99
CA TRP A 137 -10.53 -2.36 9.53
C TRP A 137 -10.44 -0.85 9.36
N PHE A 138 -9.23 -0.32 9.42
CA PHE A 138 -8.96 1.10 9.23
C PHE A 138 -7.55 1.33 8.70
N ILE A 139 -7.32 2.48 8.05
CA ILE A 139 -5.98 2.91 7.65
C ILE A 139 -5.26 3.43 8.90
N ALA A 140 -4.04 2.95 9.14
CA ALA A 140 -3.26 3.35 10.30
C ALA A 140 -2.86 4.83 10.23
N SER A 141 -3.05 5.53 11.34
CA SER A 141 -2.56 6.90 11.54
C SER A 141 -1.03 6.95 11.45
N SER A 142 -0.49 8.13 11.12
CA SER A 142 0.96 8.36 11.12
C SER A 142 1.60 8.27 12.52
N GLN A 143 0.80 8.43 13.58
CA GLN A 143 1.23 8.26 14.97
C GLN A 143 1.50 6.79 15.31
N CYS A 144 0.79 5.87 14.66
CA CYS A 144 0.95 4.44 14.87
C CYS A 144 1.90 3.80 13.86
N ILE A 145 1.75 4.14 12.57
CA ILE A 145 2.62 3.62 11.52
C ILE A 145 3.32 4.78 10.82
N GLY A 146 4.63 4.89 11.06
CA GLY A 146 5.52 5.73 10.30
C GLY A 146 5.86 5.07 8.96
N VAL A 147 5.97 5.87 7.89
CA VAL A 147 6.50 5.40 6.61
C VAL A 147 7.63 6.34 6.22
N PRO A 148 8.88 6.06 6.61
CA PRO A 148 10.03 6.89 6.25
C PRO A 148 10.28 6.83 4.74
N GLY A 149 9.66 7.75 4.02
CA GLY A 149 9.71 7.85 2.56
C GLY A 149 8.41 8.39 1.98
N PRO A 150 8.35 8.63 0.65
CA PRO A 150 7.12 9.05 0.01
C PRO A 150 6.09 7.93 0.02
N ARG A 151 5.04 8.07 0.86
CA ARG A 151 3.84 7.20 0.85
C ARG A 151 3.14 7.21 -0.51
N ARG A 152 3.27 8.32 -1.24
CA ARG A 152 2.72 8.54 -2.56
C ARG A 152 3.83 8.91 -3.52
N ARG A 153 3.90 8.25 -4.67
CA ARG A 153 4.88 8.58 -5.72
C ARG A 153 4.30 8.38 -7.10
N ARG A 154 4.66 9.25 -8.04
CA ARG A 154 4.34 9.06 -9.45
C ARG A 154 5.31 8.02 -10.03
N VAL A 155 4.77 7.08 -10.78
CA VAL A 155 5.52 6.03 -11.48
C VAL A 155 5.23 6.20 -12.97
N SER A 156 6.27 6.08 -13.80
CA SER A 156 6.11 6.03 -15.24
C SER A 156 5.32 4.78 -15.63
N GLY A 157 4.64 4.82 -16.77
CA GLY A 157 3.94 3.65 -17.29
C GLY A 157 4.84 2.43 -17.49
N GLY A 158 4.26 1.25 -17.31
CA GLY A 158 4.93 -0.05 -17.34
C GLY A 158 5.04 -0.71 -15.96
N ALA A 159 5.77 -1.83 -15.90
CA ALA A 159 5.94 -2.58 -14.67
C ALA A 159 6.76 -1.79 -13.64
N LEU A 160 6.30 -1.86 -12.38
CA LEU A 160 6.99 -1.32 -11.22
C LEU A 160 8.28 -2.13 -10.98
N THR A 161 9.35 -1.77 -11.68
CA THR A 161 10.60 -2.55 -11.79
C THR A 161 11.76 -1.92 -11.03
N ASP A 162 11.63 -0.66 -10.64
CA ASP A 162 12.50 -0.04 -9.65
C ASP A 162 12.12 -0.62 -8.29
N LEU A 163 12.96 -1.54 -7.79
CA LEU A 163 12.90 -2.19 -6.46
C LEU A 163 12.45 -1.19 -5.39
N SER A 164 11.14 -1.10 -5.18
CA SER A 164 10.57 -0.08 -4.32
C SER A 164 10.55 -0.65 -2.93
N VAL A 165 11.48 -0.18 -2.11
CA VAL A 165 11.57 -0.58 -0.72
C VAL A 165 10.65 0.34 0.08
N TYR A 166 9.52 -0.19 0.54
CA TYR A 166 8.69 0.49 1.54
C TYR A 166 9.11 0.04 2.92
N GLN A 167 9.65 0.97 3.70
CA GLN A 167 9.88 0.76 5.12
C GLN A 167 8.68 1.25 5.92
N PHE A 168 8.15 0.39 6.79
CA PHE A 168 7.06 0.70 7.71
C PHE A 168 7.59 0.61 9.14
N VAL A 169 7.34 1.65 9.94
CA VAL A 169 7.77 1.74 11.33
C VAL A 169 6.53 1.66 12.22
N VAL A 170 6.40 0.57 12.97
CA VAL A 170 5.31 0.39 13.93
C VAL A 170 5.71 1.04 15.24
N HIS A 171 5.05 2.14 15.60
CA HIS A 171 5.28 2.92 16.80
C HIS A 171 4.37 2.48 17.96
N ASN A 172 4.66 3.03 19.14
CA ASN A 172 3.80 2.97 20.32
C ASN A 172 3.48 1.57 20.84
N VAL A 173 4.34 0.59 20.55
CA VAL A 173 4.19 -0.72 21.14
C VAL A 173 4.54 -0.65 22.63
N ASP A 174 3.58 -1.02 23.48
CA ASP A 174 3.77 -1.07 24.93
C ASP A 174 4.53 -2.34 25.30
N LEU A 175 5.75 -2.21 25.81
CA LEU A 175 6.59 -3.33 26.21
C LEU A 175 6.53 -3.65 27.72
N SER A 176 5.73 -2.93 28.51
CA SER A 176 5.78 -2.99 29.98
C SER A 176 5.39 -4.35 30.59
N GLU A 177 4.47 -5.08 29.95
CA GLU A 177 4.07 -6.44 30.35
C GLU A 177 4.19 -7.43 29.18
N SER A 178 3.62 -7.05 28.04
CA SER A 178 3.63 -7.82 26.79
C SER A 178 3.50 -6.84 25.61
N PRO A 179 4.35 -6.95 24.57
CA PRO A 179 4.30 -6.06 23.40
C PRO A 179 2.88 -5.98 22.82
N ARG A 180 2.24 -4.82 22.93
CA ARG A 180 0.88 -4.60 22.40
C ARG A 180 0.76 -3.32 21.61
N LEU A 181 0.04 -3.41 20.49
CA LEU A 181 -0.40 -2.25 19.71
C LEU A 181 -1.66 -1.63 20.34
N ASP A 182 -1.66 -0.32 20.55
CA ASP A 182 -2.85 0.41 21.01
C ASP A 182 -3.70 0.82 19.81
N LEU A 183 -4.84 0.18 19.60
CA LEU A 183 -5.66 0.36 18.40
C LEU A 183 -6.35 1.72 18.36
N GLU A 184 -6.63 2.33 19.51
CA GLU A 184 -7.25 3.65 19.57
C GLU A 184 -6.26 4.73 19.11
N LEU A 185 -4.99 4.61 19.49
CA LEU A 185 -3.92 5.50 18.98
C LEU A 185 -3.60 5.27 17.50
N CYS A 186 -3.93 4.09 16.97
CA CYS A 186 -3.72 3.76 15.57
C CYS A 186 -4.82 4.27 14.64
N ARG A 187 -5.98 4.65 15.16
CA ARG A 187 -7.02 5.29 14.37
C ARG A 187 -6.65 6.74 14.13
N ASP A 188 -7.00 7.25 12.95
CA ASP A 188 -6.94 8.68 12.71
C ASP A 188 -8.09 9.32 13.51
N PRO A 189 -7.84 10.28 14.42
CA PRO A 189 -8.91 10.90 15.20
C PRO A 189 -9.87 11.72 14.33
N ASP A 190 -9.45 12.08 13.11
CA ASP A 190 -10.20 12.97 12.20
C ASP A 190 -11.03 12.19 11.16
N VAL A 191 -11.06 10.86 11.21
CA VAL A 191 -11.79 9.96 10.29
C VAL A 191 -12.71 9.01 11.04
#